data_AF-A0A960PRL2-F1
#
_entry.id   AF-A0A960PRL2-F1
#
_cell.length_a   1.000
_cell.length_b   1.000
_cell.length_c   1.000
_cell.angle_alpha   90.00
_cell.angle_beta   90.00
_cell.angle_gamma   90.00
#
_symmetry.space_group_name_H-M   'P 1'
#
loop_
_entity.id
_entity.type
_entity.pdbx_description
1 polymer ?
#
loop_
_entity_poly.entity_id
_entity_poly.type
_entity_poly.pdbx_seq_one_letter_code
_entity_poly.pdbx_strand_id
1 'polypeptide(L)'
;VAAELRAAGARVLGASRIHSKLLAVDRSWYVDGSFNWLGAVRDRDDPYHRLETSTRLEFIGADREIEKAWKEIEARLGRSLA
;
A
#
# COMPACT_ATOMS: atom_id res chain seq x y z
N VAL A 1 -3.94 -1.69 -16.51
CA VAL A 1 -3.46 -0.89 -15.35
C VAL A 1 -1.93 -0.92 -15.17
N ALA A 2 -1.28 -2.09 -15.02
CA ALA A 2 0.16 -2.12 -14.73
C ALA A 2 1.03 -1.56 -15.87
N ALA A 3 0.61 -1.70 -17.13
CA ALA A 3 1.33 -1.17 -18.28
C ALA A 3 1.25 0.37 -18.34
N GLU A 4 0.08 0.91 -18.05
CA GLU A 4 -0.24 2.33 -18.03
C GLU A 4 0.49 3.04 -16.89
N LEU A 5 0.56 2.40 -15.71
CA LEU A 5 1.37 2.90 -14.58
C LEU A 5 2.85 2.94 -14.93
N ARG A 6 3.38 1.91 -15.60
CA ARG A 6 4.77 1.90 -16.06
C ARG A 6 5.03 2.97 -17.13
N ALA A 7 4.10 3.16 -18.06
CA ALA A 7 4.20 4.22 -19.07
C ALA A 7 4.21 5.62 -18.45
N ALA A 8 3.53 5.81 -17.32
CA ALA A 8 3.57 7.04 -16.53
C ALA A 8 4.84 7.19 -15.67
N GLY A 9 5.78 6.24 -15.72
CA GLY A 9 7.06 6.29 -15.01
C GLY A 9 7.10 5.53 -13.68
N ALA A 10 6.03 4.83 -13.29
CA ALA A 10 6.01 4.07 -12.04
C ALA A 10 6.77 2.73 -12.15
N ARG A 11 7.57 2.41 -11.11
CA ARG A 11 8.13 1.06 -10.94
C ARG A 11 7.08 0.12 -10.35
N VAL A 12 6.44 -0.69 -11.19
CA VAL A 12 5.40 -1.64 -10.77
C VAL A 12 5.97 -3.04 -10.58
N LEU A 13 5.86 -3.56 -9.35
CA LEU A 13 6.28 -4.91 -8.95
C LEU A 13 5.06 -5.79 -8.69
N GLY A 14 5.07 -7.01 -9.25
CA GLY A 14 4.03 -8.00 -8.99
C GLY A 14 4.46 -8.95 -7.87
N ALA A 15 3.58 -9.15 -6.89
CA ALA A 15 3.76 -10.12 -5.82
C ALA A 15 2.40 -10.74 -5.46
N SER A 16 2.41 -12.01 -5.04
CA SER A 16 1.19 -12.73 -4.66
C SER A 16 1.01 -12.79 -3.14
N ARG A 17 -0.24 -12.95 -2.70
CA ARG A 17 -0.61 -13.11 -1.28
C ARG A 17 -0.18 -11.93 -0.38
N ILE A 18 -0.26 -10.71 -0.90
CA ILE A 18 -0.13 -9.47 -0.10
C ILE A 18 -1.51 -9.05 0.37
N HIS A 19 -1.69 -8.92 1.69
CA HIS A 19 -2.92 -8.41 2.29
C HIS A 19 -2.71 -7.08 3.04
N SER A 20 -1.48 -6.64 3.26
CA SER A 20 -1.23 -5.29 3.77
C SER A 20 -1.67 -4.25 2.74
N LYS A 21 -2.21 -3.13 3.22
CA LYS A 21 -2.70 -2.01 2.39
C LYS A 21 -2.00 -0.74 2.82
N LEU A 22 -0.70 -0.72 2.61
CA LEU A 22 0.14 0.37 3.06
C LEU A 22 0.45 1.35 1.94
N LEU A 23 0.26 2.65 2.20
CA LEU A 23 0.80 3.74 1.39
C LEU A 23 1.90 4.41 2.20
N ALA A 24 3.13 4.44 1.68
CA ALA A 24 4.23 5.18 2.29
C ALA A 24 4.63 6.35 1.41
N VAL A 25 4.92 7.49 2.03
CA VAL A 25 5.49 8.66 1.34
C VAL A 25 6.85 8.95 1.91
N ASP A 26 7.86 8.75 1.04
CA ASP A 26 9.27 8.85 1.35
C ASP A 26 9.61 8.08 2.63
N ARG A 27 10.29 8.72 3.58
CA ARG A 27 10.57 8.23 4.93
C ARG A 27 9.86 9.09 5.98
N SER A 28 8.76 9.74 5.61
CA SER A 28 8.13 10.75 6.47
C SER A 28 6.89 10.21 7.17
N TRP A 29 5.94 9.67 6.41
CA TRP A 29 4.67 9.17 6.95
C TRP A 29 4.14 8.03 6.10
N TYR A 30 3.23 7.27 6.69
CA TYR A 30 2.51 6.21 6.00
C TYR A 30 1.04 6.21 6.38
N VAL A 31 0.25 5.52 5.58
CA VAL A 31 -1.16 5.26 5.85
C VAL A 31 -1.37 3.75 5.80
N ASP A 32 -2.04 3.25 6.84
CA ASP A 32 -2.54 1.88 6.89
C ASP A 32 -4.06 1.89 6.93
N GLY A 33 -4.67 0.88 6.33
CA GLY A 33 -6.11 0.83 6.10
C GLY A 33 -6.69 -0.58 6.17
N SER A 34 -7.95 -0.66 6.58
CA SER A 34 -8.70 -1.92 6.70
C SER A 34 -9.04 -2.55 5.35
N PHE A 35 -9.05 -1.75 4.26
CA PHE A 35 -9.57 -2.17 2.96
C PHE A 35 -8.66 -1.79 1.78
N ASN A 36 -8.87 -2.46 0.66
CA ASN A 36 -8.15 -2.16 -0.58
C ASN A 36 -8.52 -0.75 -1.06
N TRP A 37 -7.50 0.08 -1.28
CA TRP A 37 -7.61 1.48 -1.69
C TRP A 37 -8.56 1.78 -2.86
N LEU A 38 -8.76 0.81 -3.76
CA LEU A 38 -9.59 0.96 -4.97
C LEU A 38 -10.77 -0.01 -5.03
N GLY A 39 -11.01 -0.79 -3.96
CA GLY A 39 -12.00 -1.87 -3.96
C GLY A 39 -13.34 -1.53 -3.31
N ALA A 40 -13.46 -0.38 -2.64
CA ALA A 40 -14.67 -0.05 -1.88
C ALA A 40 -15.85 0.22 -2.81
N VAL A 41 -16.96 -0.47 -2.58
CA VAL A 41 -18.24 -0.17 -3.23
C VAL A 41 -18.66 1.24 -2.81
N ARG A 42 -19.00 2.09 -3.78
CA ARG A 42 -19.36 3.50 -3.53
C ARG A 42 -20.85 3.74 -3.43
N ASP A 43 -21.65 2.80 -3.95
CA ASP A 43 -23.09 2.81 -3.77
C ASP A 43 -23.42 2.49 -2.31
N ARG A 44 -24.13 3.40 -1.64
CA ARG A 44 -24.45 3.26 -0.21
C ARG A 44 -25.56 2.25 0.05
N ASP A 45 -26.35 1.94 -0.97
CA ASP A 45 -27.46 1.00 -0.87
C ASP A 45 -27.03 -0.44 -1.20
N ASP A 46 -25.79 -0.64 -1.64
CA ASP A 46 -25.22 -1.96 -1.89
C ASP A 46 -24.98 -2.71 -0.55
N PRO A 47 -25.41 -3.98 -0.42
CA PRO A 47 -25.27 -4.75 0.82
C PRO A 47 -23.82 -5.01 1.25
N TYR A 48 -22.86 -4.80 0.35
CA TYR A 48 -21.43 -4.92 0.61
C TYR A 48 -20.74 -3.56 0.83
N HIS A 49 -21.48 -2.45 0.85
CA HIS A 49 -20.96 -1.15 1.25
C HIS A 49 -20.60 -1.16 2.74
N ARG A 50 -19.33 -0.90 3.06
CA ARG A 50 -18.79 -0.89 4.42
C ARG A 50 -18.17 0.46 4.74
N LEU A 51 -18.25 0.85 6.01
CA LEU A 51 -17.42 1.95 6.52
C LEU A 51 -15.97 1.44 6.63
N GLU A 52 -15.14 1.89 5.71
CA GLU A 52 -13.71 1.60 5.71
C GLU A 52 -12.95 2.87 6.08
N THR A 53 -11.96 2.74 6.96
CA THR A 53 -11.16 3.86 7.43
C THR A 53 -9.68 3.60 7.19
N SER A 54 -8.90 4.67 7.16
CA SER A 54 -7.45 4.59 7.05
C SER A 54 -6.84 5.65 7.95
N THR A 55 -5.71 5.30 8.57
CA THR A 55 -5.06 6.16 9.55
C THR A 55 -3.74 6.62 9.00
N ARG A 56 -3.59 7.94 8.83
CA ARG A 56 -2.30 8.54 8.52
C ARG A 56 -1.47 8.63 9.79
N LEU A 57 -0.26 8.08 9.73
CA LEU A 57 0.67 7.99 10.84
C LEU A 57 1.92 8.80 10.50
N GLU A 58 2.15 9.84 11.30
CA GLU A 58 3.27 10.78 11.18
C GLU A 58 3.86 10.98 12.57
N PHE A 59 5.01 10.35 12.81
CA PHE A 59 5.67 10.35 14.13
C PHE A 59 7.16 10.07 13.99
N ILE A 60 7.93 10.40 15.03
CA ILE A 60 9.38 10.10 15.09
C ILE A 60 9.57 8.58 15.04
N GLY A 61 10.18 8.08 13.97
CA GLY A 61 10.37 6.64 13.74
C GLY A 61 9.50 6.03 12.64
N ALA A 62 8.62 6.81 11.99
CA ALA A 62 7.82 6.32 10.86
C ALA A 62 8.68 5.81 9.69
N ASP A 63 9.86 6.38 9.47
CA ASP A 63 10.88 5.92 8.54
C ASP A 63 11.24 4.45 8.73
N ARG A 64 11.37 4.02 10.00
CA ARG A 64 11.73 2.64 10.34
C ARG A 64 10.61 1.66 10.01
N GLU A 65 9.36 2.05 10.19
CA GLU A 65 8.21 1.21 9.81
C GLU A 65 8.09 1.08 8.30
N ILE A 66 8.34 2.17 7.56
CA ILE A 66 8.40 2.15 6.10
C ILE A 66 9.53 1.23 5.60
N GLU A 67 10.71 1.30 6.22
CA GLU A 67 11.83 0.40 5.88
C GLU A 67 11.51 -1.08 6.14
N LYS A 68 10.84 -1.39 7.25
CA LYS A 68 10.40 -2.77 7.53
C LYS A 68 9.45 -3.27 6.45
N ALA A 69 8.49 -2.44 6.03
CA ALA A 69 7.57 -2.77 4.95
C ALA A 69 8.32 -3.05 3.64
N TRP A 70 9.32 -2.25 3.29
CA TRP A 70 10.16 -2.51 2.12
C TRP A 70 10.93 -3.82 2.22
N LYS A 71 11.55 -4.11 3.37
CA LYS A 71 12.29 -5.37 3.61
C LYS A 71 11.39 -6.59 3.51
N GLU A 72 10.14 -6.50 3.94
CA GLU A 72 9.17 -7.58 3.78
C GLU A 72 8.90 -7.87 2.29
N ILE A 73 8.72 -6.82 1.48
CA ILE A 73 8.53 -6.96 0.03
C ILE A 73 9.78 -7.54 -0.64
N GLU A 74 10.98 -7.06 -0.30
CA GLU A 74 12.26 -7.59 -0.82
C GLU A 74 12.43 -9.08 -0.52
N ALA A 75 12.18 -9.47 0.74
CA ALA A 75 12.23 -10.88 1.15
C ALA A 75 11.23 -11.72 0.36
N ARG A 76 10.04 -11.17 0.06
CA ARG A 76 9.03 -11.86 -0.75
C ARG A 76 9.42 -12.01 -2.21
N LEU A 77 10.12 -11.03 -2.76
CA LEU A 77 10.59 -11.02 -4.14
C LEU A 77 11.92 -11.77 -4.33
N GLY A 78 12.63 -12.10 -3.24
CA GLY A 78 13.94 -12.74 -3.27
C GLY A 78 15.05 -11.85 -3.85
N ARG A 79 14.88 -10.52 -3.80
CA ARG A 79 15.87 -9.55 -4.31
C ARG A 79 15.76 -8.19 -3.62
N SER A 80 16.87 -7.46 -3.59
CA SER A 80 16.93 -6.05 -3.19
C SER A 80 16.17 -5.15 -4.18
N LEU A 81 15.51 -4.13 -3.67
CA LEU A 81 14.84 -3.07 -4.44
C LEU A 81 15.57 -1.72 -4.37
N ALA A 82 16.63 -1.64 -3.55
CA ALA A 82 17.63 -0.57 -3.59
C ALA A 82 18.39 -0.53 -4.93
#